data_AF-A0A8R1ET01-F1
#
_entry.id   AF-A0A8R1ET01-F1
#
_cell.length_a   1.000
_cell.length_b   1.000
_cell.length_c   1.000
_cell.angle_alpha   90.00
_cell.angle_beta   90.00
_cell.angle_gamma   90.00
#
_symmetry.space_group_name_H-M   'P 1'
#
loop_
_entity.id
_entity.type
_entity.pdbx_description
1 polymer ?
#
loop_
_entity_poly.entity_id
_entity_poly.type
_entity_poly.pdbx_seq_one_letter_code
_entity_poly.pdbx_strand_id
1 'polypeptide(L)'
;MEACVAFINTNNHCVLLNGMNLKDAIARLEHSKTSILNTIEERKEELELKNEARIEAQASLKKAEQRENRMISAIAEANNRSTDKDSEINDWHVKDTKRKTNLKESTKQFSRLIKEAEELKKERETLAQIPENGKKNLEWMQSELRELVKQEEMSKKVAASGLLKFDRRSEEEKKKRDKFAEDYAAKNELSIQVTSELALLESELSEMRVTAGQGEKRLGDLKLGYEEATHKLESEKKELKVVTAELTEITKKIAAAERQIPSLTTAERDLRTRKTRISLEIEDLKHVNQQRSYKHHATEHLQKLKDEGEFPGFIGRLGDMGRVDKKYDVVISTIFCNSMDYHLVEKGDDSQFAIDNLRKVEPNSSNPILPFGIFGRQTTAWTQRAAA
;
A
#
# COMPACT_ATOMS: atom_id res chain seq x y z
N MET A 1 29.91 15.84 107.88
CA MET A 1 30.65 16.17 106.64
C MET A 1 30.49 15.10 105.57
N GLU A 2 30.60 13.80 105.90
CA GLU A 2 30.49 12.71 104.92
C GLU A 2 29.15 12.66 104.15
N ALA A 3 28.01 12.90 104.79
CA ALA A 3 26.70 12.88 104.12
C ALA A 3 26.55 13.96 103.04
N CYS A 4 27.12 15.16 103.24
CA CYS A 4 27.09 16.23 102.25
C CYS A 4 27.98 15.92 101.04
N VAL A 5 29.15 15.32 101.27
CA VAL A 5 30.06 14.88 100.20
C VAL A 5 29.43 13.75 99.39
N ALA A 6 28.76 12.79 100.05
CA ALA A 6 28.02 11.73 99.38
C ALA A 6 26.89 12.29 98.50
N PHE A 7 26.10 13.24 99.00
CA PHE A 7 25.04 13.90 98.23
C PHE A 7 25.58 14.61 96.98
N ILE A 8 26.67 15.38 97.11
CA ILE A 8 27.31 16.07 95.99
C ILE A 8 27.84 15.06 94.96
N ASN A 9 28.47 13.98 95.40
CA ASN A 9 28.97 12.93 94.50
C ASN A 9 27.81 12.22 93.77
N THR A 10 26.71 11.92 94.45
CA THR A 10 25.51 11.33 93.82
C THR A 10 24.87 12.30 92.83
N ASN A 11 24.78 13.58 93.15
CA ASN A 11 24.21 14.59 92.26
C ASN A 11 25.10 14.80 91.01
N ASN A 12 26.41 14.87 91.19
CA ASN A 12 27.38 14.92 90.09
C ASN A 12 27.29 13.67 89.20
N HIS A 13 27.11 12.49 89.80
CA HIS A 13 26.92 11.25 89.07
C HIS A 13 25.60 11.24 88.26
N CYS A 14 24.49 11.71 88.85
CA CYS A 14 23.22 11.88 88.15
C CYS A 14 23.32 12.88 86.98
N VAL A 15 24.01 14.01 87.17
CA VAL A 15 24.24 15.00 86.09
C VAL A 15 25.09 14.39 84.98
N LEU A 16 26.11 13.60 85.31
CA LEU A 16 26.96 12.92 84.33
C LEU A 16 26.17 11.86 83.54
N LEU A 17 25.36 11.04 84.22
CA LEU A 17 24.46 10.07 83.59
C LEU A 17 23.43 10.75 82.67
N ASN A 18 22.83 11.86 83.10
CA ASN A 18 21.93 12.66 82.27
C ASN A 18 22.65 13.23 81.04
N GLY A 19 23.89 13.70 81.19
CA GLY A 19 24.72 14.17 80.08
C GLY A 19 25.07 13.05 79.08
N MET A 20 25.33 11.83 79.55
CA MET A 20 25.54 10.65 78.71
C MET A 20 24.27 10.25 77.96
N ASN A 21 23.12 10.19 78.64
CA ASN A 21 21.83 9.89 78.02
C ASN A 21 21.46 10.93 76.94
N LEU A 22 21.73 12.21 77.17
CA LEU A 22 21.53 13.27 76.18
C LEU A 22 22.45 13.11 74.97
N LYS A 23 23.72 12.76 75.17
CA LYS A 23 24.66 12.48 74.06
C LYS A 23 24.22 11.29 73.23
N ASP A 24 23.80 10.20 73.87
CA ASP A 24 23.28 9.01 73.17
C ASP A 24 21.99 9.33 72.40
N ALA A 25 21.09 10.14 72.98
CA ALA A 25 19.88 10.59 72.30
C ALA A 25 20.22 11.44 71.06
N ILE A 26 21.18 12.36 71.17
CA ILE A 26 21.67 13.17 70.04
C ILE A 26 22.29 12.27 68.96
N ALA A 27 23.16 11.33 69.34
CA ALA A 27 23.79 10.40 68.39
C ALA A 27 22.77 9.53 67.65
N ARG A 28 21.71 9.05 68.34
CA ARG A 28 20.60 8.31 67.71
C ARG A 28 19.83 9.18 66.72
N LEU A 29 19.55 10.44 67.08
CA LEU A 29 18.88 11.39 66.20
C LEU A 29 19.73 11.77 64.98
N GLU A 30 21.04 11.96 65.16
CA GLU A 30 21.99 12.21 64.07
C GLU A 30 22.07 11.02 63.13
N HIS A 31 22.17 9.80 63.66
CA HIS A 31 22.19 8.58 62.86
C HIS A 31 20.89 8.41 62.04
N SER A 32 19.74 8.62 62.69
CA SER A 32 18.43 8.61 62.03
C SER A 32 18.33 9.67 60.92
N LYS A 33 18.80 10.89 61.20
CA LYS A 33 18.87 11.97 60.19
C LYS A 33 19.73 11.59 58.99
N THR A 34 20.91 11.00 59.20
CA THR A 34 21.77 10.55 58.09
C THR A 34 21.14 9.42 57.29
N SER A 35 20.48 8.46 57.93
CA SER A 35 19.76 7.40 57.23
C SER A 35 18.60 7.94 56.38
N ILE A 36 17.83 8.89 56.92
CA ILE A 36 16.76 9.56 56.18
C ILE A 36 17.33 10.38 55.00
N LEU A 37 18.46 11.07 55.18
CA LEU A 37 19.09 11.81 54.08
C LEU A 37 19.54 10.89 52.95
N ASN A 38 20.19 9.76 53.26
CA ASN A 38 20.61 8.79 52.25
C ASN A 38 19.42 8.21 51.49
N THR A 39 18.34 7.83 52.18
CA THR A 39 17.12 7.32 51.52
C THR A 39 16.41 8.38 50.67
N ILE A 40 16.52 9.66 51.02
CA ILE A 40 16.04 10.76 50.16
C ILE A 40 16.91 10.89 48.91
N GLU A 41 18.22 10.75 49.04
CA GLU A 41 19.16 10.84 47.93
C GLU A 41 18.97 9.70 46.92
N GLU A 42 18.87 8.46 47.40
CA GLU A 42 18.54 7.28 46.58
C GLU A 42 17.20 7.46 45.84
N ARG A 43 16.16 7.96 46.53
CA ARG A 43 14.85 8.23 45.91
C ARG A 43 14.89 9.35 44.87
N LYS A 44 15.77 10.35 45.04
CA LYS A 44 15.97 11.41 44.05
C LYS A 44 16.61 10.85 42.78
N GLU A 45 17.66 10.05 42.92
CA GLU A 45 18.32 9.38 41.79
C GLU A 45 17.35 8.48 41.02
N GLU A 46 16.52 7.70 41.71
CA GLU A 46 15.46 6.90 41.07
C GLU A 46 14.44 7.76 40.32
N LEU A 47 14.08 8.93 40.86
CA LEU A 47 13.13 9.85 40.24
C LEU A 47 13.71 10.46 38.97
N GLU A 48 14.99 10.82 38.96
CA GLU A 48 15.67 11.34 37.77
C GLU A 48 15.73 10.30 36.66
N LEU A 49 16.16 9.06 36.97
CA LEU A 49 16.16 7.95 36.00
C LEU A 49 14.77 7.69 35.41
N LYS A 50 13.72 7.72 36.24
CA LYS A 50 12.32 7.57 35.78
C LYS A 50 11.88 8.75 34.91
N ASN A 51 12.31 9.97 35.21
CA ASN A 51 11.99 11.15 34.41
C ASN A 51 12.69 11.11 33.05
N GLU A 52 13.96 10.72 33.00
CA GLU A 52 14.71 10.52 31.75
C GLU A 52 14.04 9.46 30.87
N ALA A 53 13.72 8.28 31.43
CA ALA A 53 13.01 7.23 30.74
C ALA A 53 11.63 7.70 30.22
N ARG A 54 10.91 8.53 30.99
CA ARG A 54 9.64 9.14 30.56
C ARG A 54 9.82 10.10 29.39
N ILE A 55 10.86 10.93 29.41
CA ILE A 55 11.16 11.88 28.33
C ILE A 55 11.52 11.11 27.04
N GLU A 56 12.34 10.07 27.13
CA GLU A 56 12.68 9.22 25.99
C GLU A 56 11.44 8.51 25.43
N ALA A 57 10.60 7.94 26.29
CA ALA A 57 9.35 7.31 25.90
C ALA A 57 8.42 8.32 25.19
N GLN A 58 8.26 9.53 25.74
CA GLN A 58 7.43 10.58 25.15
C GLN A 58 7.99 11.08 23.80
N ALA A 59 9.30 11.16 23.66
CA ALA A 59 9.94 11.50 22.38
C ALA A 59 9.74 10.40 21.33
N SER A 60 9.81 9.13 21.73
CA SER A 60 9.54 7.99 20.85
C SER A 60 8.08 7.95 20.39
N LEU A 61 7.13 8.25 21.29
CA LEU A 61 5.70 8.34 20.99
C LEU A 61 5.41 9.45 19.97
N LYS A 62 5.95 10.65 20.17
CA LYS A 62 5.80 11.77 19.21
C LYS A 62 6.34 11.44 17.83
N LYS A 63 7.46 10.72 17.74
CA LYS A 63 8.02 10.26 16.45
C LYS A 63 7.10 9.22 15.78
N ALA A 64 6.50 8.32 16.55
CA ALA A 64 5.53 7.34 16.05
C ALA A 64 4.26 8.03 15.53
N GLU A 65 3.68 8.97 16.30
CA GLU A 65 2.52 9.77 15.89
C GLU A 65 2.77 10.57 14.61
N GLN A 66 3.95 11.20 14.49
CA GLN A 66 4.33 11.91 13.25
C GLN A 66 4.42 10.96 12.05
N ARG A 67 4.92 9.73 12.25
CA ARG A 67 4.99 8.71 11.20
C ARG A 67 3.59 8.25 10.80
N GLU A 68 2.71 8.03 11.76
CA GLU A 68 1.33 7.63 11.53
C GLU A 68 0.54 8.71 10.77
N ASN A 69 0.65 9.98 11.19
CA ASN A 69 0.03 11.10 10.49
C ASN A 69 0.52 11.25 9.04
N ARG A 70 1.83 11.03 8.78
CA ARG A 70 2.36 11.00 7.40
C ARG A 70 1.76 9.86 6.58
N MET A 71 1.58 8.69 7.21
CA MET A 71 0.98 7.53 6.54
C MET A 71 -0.50 7.76 6.23
N ILE A 72 -1.25 8.35 7.16
CA ILE A 72 -2.66 8.76 6.95
C ILE A 72 -2.76 9.76 5.78
N SER A 73 -1.89 10.77 5.74
CA SER A 73 -1.84 11.74 4.62
C SER A 73 -1.56 11.04 3.28
N ALA A 74 -0.60 10.12 3.24
CA ALA A 74 -0.27 9.38 2.03
C ALA A 74 -1.43 8.47 1.56
N ILE A 75 -2.15 7.85 2.50
CA ILE A 75 -3.36 7.06 2.20
C ILE A 75 -4.47 7.96 1.64
N ALA A 76 -4.68 9.14 2.21
CA ALA A 76 -5.67 10.10 1.72
C ALA A 76 -5.35 10.56 0.28
N GLU A 77 -4.09 10.89 0.00
CA GLU A 77 -3.64 11.23 -1.36
C GLU A 77 -3.81 10.06 -2.35
N ALA A 78 -3.50 8.83 -1.94
CA ALA A 78 -3.69 7.65 -2.77
C ALA A 78 -5.18 7.40 -3.08
N ASN A 79 -6.06 7.60 -2.09
CA ASN A 79 -7.51 7.50 -2.30
C ASN A 79 -8.02 8.57 -3.27
N ASN A 80 -7.58 9.83 -3.13
CA ASN A 80 -7.98 10.89 -4.07
C ASN A 80 -7.52 10.58 -5.50
N ARG A 81 -6.31 10.06 -5.68
CA ARG A 81 -5.83 9.61 -7.00
C ARG A 81 -6.65 8.44 -7.55
N SER A 82 -7.14 7.55 -6.69
CA SER A 82 -8.04 6.47 -7.10
C SER A 82 -9.37 7.02 -7.59
N THR A 83 -9.98 7.95 -6.85
CA THR A 83 -11.26 8.56 -7.22
C THR A 83 -11.17 9.34 -8.53
N ASP A 84 -10.05 10.03 -8.78
CA ASP A 84 -9.81 10.72 -10.05
C ASP A 84 -9.74 9.74 -11.23
N LYS A 85 -9.03 8.61 -11.05
CA LYS A 85 -8.97 7.56 -12.07
C LYS A 85 -10.33 6.89 -12.31
N ASP A 86 -11.12 6.67 -11.27
CA ASP A 86 -12.48 6.12 -11.39
C ASP A 86 -13.40 7.08 -12.18
N SER A 87 -13.24 8.39 -11.98
CA SER A 87 -13.91 9.42 -12.77
C SER A 87 -13.51 9.36 -14.25
N GLU A 88 -12.21 9.28 -14.54
CA GLU A 88 -11.71 9.14 -15.91
C GLU A 88 -12.24 7.87 -16.59
N ILE A 89 -12.25 6.73 -15.88
CA ILE A 89 -12.79 5.46 -16.38
C ILE A 89 -14.27 5.61 -16.75
N ASN A 90 -15.07 6.27 -15.89
CA ASN A 90 -16.48 6.55 -16.19
C ASN A 90 -16.64 7.42 -17.44
N ASP A 91 -15.83 8.47 -17.60
CA ASP A 91 -15.83 9.30 -18.80
C ASP A 91 -15.48 8.50 -20.07
N TRP A 92 -14.51 7.59 -19.97
CA TRP A 92 -14.18 6.67 -21.05
C TRP A 92 -15.34 5.74 -21.39
N HIS A 93 -16.05 5.19 -20.40
CA HIS A 93 -17.24 4.38 -20.62
C HIS A 93 -18.37 5.16 -21.31
N VAL A 94 -18.60 6.42 -20.93
CA VAL A 94 -19.58 7.29 -21.59
C VAL A 94 -19.18 7.59 -23.04
N LYS A 95 -17.89 7.84 -23.30
CA LYS A 95 -17.40 8.05 -24.67
C LYS A 95 -17.51 6.77 -25.52
N ASP A 96 -17.17 5.61 -24.97
CA ASP A 96 -17.26 4.32 -25.66
C ASP A 96 -18.71 3.95 -25.99
N THR A 97 -19.63 4.15 -25.05
CA THR A 97 -21.07 3.94 -25.29
C THR A 97 -21.60 4.84 -26.41
N LYS A 98 -21.25 6.14 -26.42
CA LYS A 98 -21.59 7.05 -27.53
C LYS A 98 -20.98 6.61 -28.87
N ARG A 99 -19.73 6.16 -28.88
CA ARG A 99 -19.10 5.63 -30.11
C ARG A 99 -19.82 4.39 -30.62
N LYS A 100 -20.21 3.47 -29.73
CA LYS A 100 -20.97 2.26 -30.09
C LYS A 100 -22.36 2.59 -30.64
N THR A 101 -23.07 3.56 -30.08
CA THR A 101 -24.37 3.99 -30.63
C THR A 101 -24.22 4.62 -32.01
N ASN A 102 -23.24 5.52 -32.17
CA ASN A 102 -22.97 6.15 -33.47
C ASN A 102 -22.54 5.12 -34.52
N LEU A 103 -21.70 4.16 -34.16
CA LEU A 103 -21.27 3.09 -35.07
C LEU A 103 -22.48 2.23 -35.51
N LYS A 104 -23.40 1.91 -34.59
CA LYS A 104 -24.64 1.19 -34.91
C LYS A 104 -25.55 1.99 -35.85
N GLU A 105 -25.65 3.30 -35.67
CA GLU A 105 -26.43 4.17 -36.56
C GLU A 105 -25.79 4.27 -37.94
N SER A 106 -24.47 4.50 -38.02
CA SER A 106 -23.74 4.55 -39.29
C SER A 106 -23.81 3.22 -40.03
N THR A 107 -23.64 2.08 -39.35
CA THR A 107 -23.78 0.75 -40.00
C THR A 107 -25.20 0.51 -40.51
N LYS A 108 -26.23 0.93 -39.77
CA LYS A 108 -27.61 0.91 -40.27
C LYS A 108 -27.78 1.79 -41.51
N GLN A 109 -27.22 2.99 -41.54
CA GLN A 109 -27.26 3.87 -42.71
C GLN A 109 -26.55 3.24 -43.91
N PHE A 110 -25.34 2.70 -43.73
CA PHE A 110 -24.62 1.98 -44.78
C PHE A 110 -25.43 0.80 -45.32
N SER A 111 -26.08 0.02 -44.46
CA SER A 111 -26.93 -1.10 -44.92
C SER A 111 -28.15 -0.65 -45.76
N ARG A 112 -28.68 0.55 -45.50
CA ARG A 112 -29.76 1.14 -46.32
C ARG A 112 -29.23 1.61 -47.66
N LEU A 113 -28.10 2.32 -47.68
CA LEU A 113 -27.46 2.78 -48.91
C LEU A 113 -27.04 1.62 -49.82
N ILE A 114 -26.58 0.50 -49.25
CA ILE A 114 -26.26 -0.70 -50.04
C ILE A 114 -27.52 -1.27 -50.71
N LYS A 115 -28.65 -1.35 -49.99
CA LYS A 115 -29.92 -1.82 -50.56
C LYS A 115 -30.42 -0.89 -51.67
N GLU A 116 -30.36 0.41 -51.44
CA GLU A 116 -30.74 1.42 -52.43
C GLU A 116 -29.84 1.35 -53.69
N ALA A 117 -28.53 1.14 -53.52
CA ALA A 117 -27.61 0.93 -54.63
C ALA A 117 -27.90 -0.38 -55.40
N GLU A 118 -28.30 -1.46 -54.72
CA GLU A 118 -28.73 -2.71 -55.37
C GLU A 118 -30.05 -2.55 -56.14
N GLU A 119 -31.01 -1.80 -55.60
CA GLU A 119 -32.28 -1.47 -56.27
C GLU A 119 -32.03 -0.62 -57.53
N LEU A 120 -31.24 0.45 -57.42
CA LEU A 120 -30.84 1.28 -58.55
C LEU A 120 -30.07 0.49 -59.61
N LYS A 121 -29.26 -0.50 -59.19
CA LYS A 121 -28.56 -1.37 -60.13
C LYS A 121 -29.52 -2.27 -60.91
N LYS A 122 -30.52 -2.85 -60.25
CA LYS A 122 -31.57 -3.63 -60.92
C LYS A 122 -32.37 -2.76 -61.89
N GLU A 123 -32.69 -1.53 -61.48
CA GLU A 123 -33.40 -0.57 -62.32
C GLU A 123 -32.56 -0.13 -63.53
N ARG A 124 -31.25 0.04 -63.36
CA ARG A 124 -30.32 0.26 -64.48
C ARG A 124 -30.26 -0.94 -65.43
N GLU A 125 -30.27 -2.16 -64.90
CA GLU A 125 -30.28 -3.39 -65.72
C GLU A 125 -31.58 -3.54 -66.52
N THR A 126 -32.74 -3.19 -65.95
CA THR A 126 -34.02 -3.18 -66.69
C THR A 126 -34.04 -2.07 -67.74
N LEU A 127 -33.54 -0.87 -67.41
CA LEU A 127 -33.39 0.24 -68.37
C LEU A 127 -32.43 -0.13 -69.53
N ALA A 128 -31.36 -0.88 -69.26
CA ALA A 128 -30.43 -1.36 -70.29
C ALA A 128 -31.06 -2.38 -71.25
N GLN A 129 -32.11 -3.11 -70.83
CA GLN A 129 -32.85 -4.02 -71.70
C GLN A 129 -33.87 -3.30 -72.61
N ILE A 130 -34.18 -2.03 -72.36
CA ILE A 130 -35.11 -1.22 -73.18
C ILE A 130 -34.65 -1.08 -74.64
N PRO A 131 -33.39 -0.74 -74.96
CA PRO A 131 -32.96 -0.67 -76.37
C PRO A 131 -33.01 -2.02 -77.10
N GLU A 132 -32.82 -3.14 -76.39
CA GLU A 132 -32.90 -4.48 -76.99
C GLU A 132 -34.35 -4.93 -77.23
N ASN A 133 -35.24 -4.68 -76.26
CA ASN A 133 -36.68 -4.84 -76.44
C ASN A 133 -37.22 -3.86 -77.50
N GLY A 134 -36.68 -2.64 -77.56
CA GLY A 134 -36.97 -1.64 -78.57
C GLY A 134 -36.58 -2.08 -79.97
N LYS A 135 -35.42 -2.74 -80.14
CA LYS A 135 -35.01 -3.36 -81.42
C LYS A 135 -35.94 -4.49 -81.84
N LYS A 136 -36.28 -5.41 -80.93
CA LYS A 136 -37.25 -6.49 -81.21
C LYS A 136 -38.63 -5.94 -81.59
N ASN A 137 -39.06 -4.89 -80.90
CA ASN A 137 -40.33 -4.23 -81.20
C ASN A 137 -40.27 -3.46 -82.53
N LEU A 138 -39.14 -2.85 -82.87
CA LEU A 138 -38.89 -2.25 -84.19
C LEU A 138 -38.87 -3.29 -85.30
N GLU A 139 -38.25 -4.46 -85.09
CA GLU A 139 -38.26 -5.56 -86.06
C GLU A 139 -39.68 -6.12 -86.25
N TRP A 140 -40.45 -6.28 -85.17
CA TRP A 140 -41.85 -6.66 -85.23
C TRP A 140 -42.68 -5.60 -85.98
N MET A 141 -42.54 -4.32 -85.62
CA MET A 141 -43.20 -3.21 -86.32
C MET A 141 -42.77 -3.11 -87.78
N GLN A 142 -41.50 -3.37 -88.13
CA GLN A 142 -41.04 -3.41 -89.52
C GLN A 142 -41.59 -4.61 -90.29
N SER A 143 -41.80 -5.75 -89.63
CA SER A 143 -42.47 -6.90 -90.23
C SER A 143 -43.94 -6.60 -90.48
N GLU A 144 -44.63 -6.02 -89.51
CA GLU A 144 -46.02 -5.57 -89.63
C GLU A 144 -46.16 -4.48 -90.71
N LEU A 145 -45.21 -3.54 -90.78
CA LEU A 145 -45.18 -2.50 -91.80
C LEU A 145 -44.91 -3.08 -93.19
N ARG A 146 -44.10 -4.15 -93.32
CA ARG A 146 -43.96 -4.90 -94.58
C ARG A 146 -45.25 -5.63 -94.97
N GLU A 147 -46.01 -6.13 -94.00
CA GLU A 147 -47.30 -6.77 -94.22
C GLU A 147 -48.36 -5.75 -94.66
N LEU A 148 -48.41 -4.61 -93.97
CA LEU A 148 -49.26 -3.46 -94.30
C LEU A 148 -48.88 -2.83 -95.63
N VAL A 149 -47.60 -2.72 -95.98
CA VAL A 149 -47.14 -2.24 -97.30
C VAL A 149 -47.52 -3.21 -98.41
N LYS A 150 -47.52 -4.53 -98.16
CA LYS A 150 -48.09 -5.49 -99.12
C LYS A 150 -49.60 -5.30 -99.28
N GLN A 151 -50.33 -5.05 -98.19
CA GLN A 151 -51.76 -4.69 -98.25
C GLN A 151 -52.00 -3.33 -98.92
N GLU A 152 -51.09 -2.37 -98.73
CA GLU A 152 -51.12 -1.05 -99.33
C GLU A 152 -50.75 -1.10 -100.80
N GLU A 153 -49.80 -1.93 -101.26
CA GLU A 153 -49.51 -2.17 -102.68
C GLU A 153 -50.66 -2.88 -103.38
N MET A 154 -51.35 -3.80 -102.70
CA MET A 154 -52.59 -4.40 -103.20
C MET A 154 -53.73 -3.36 -103.28
N SER A 155 -53.82 -2.44 -102.31
CA SER A 155 -54.78 -1.33 -102.32
C SER A 155 -54.40 -0.20 -103.29
N LYS A 156 -53.10 0.05 -103.51
CA LYS A 156 -52.52 1.00 -104.47
C LYS A 156 -52.62 0.46 -105.88
N LYS A 157 -52.61 -0.85 -106.12
CA LYS A 157 -52.99 -1.42 -107.43
C LYS A 157 -54.47 -1.18 -107.75
N VAL A 158 -55.32 -1.07 -106.73
CA VAL A 158 -56.75 -0.67 -106.86
C VAL A 158 -56.91 0.87 -106.91
N ALA A 159 -56.01 1.65 -106.30
CA ALA A 159 -56.05 3.12 -106.33
C ALA A 159 -55.25 3.75 -107.51
N ALA A 160 -54.31 3.03 -108.12
CA ALA A 160 -53.52 3.46 -109.28
C ALA A 160 -54.33 3.42 -110.58
N SER A 161 -55.45 2.70 -110.63
CA SER A 161 -56.45 2.89 -111.69
C SER A 161 -57.32 4.14 -111.48
N GLY A 162 -57.24 4.80 -110.31
CA GLY A 162 -58.04 5.97 -109.94
C GLY A 162 -57.27 7.30 -109.84
N LEU A 163 -55.96 7.28 -109.61
CA LEU A 163 -55.14 8.50 -109.43
C LEU A 163 -54.33 8.89 -110.68
N LEU A 164 -54.91 8.68 -111.87
CA LEU A 164 -54.32 9.09 -113.16
C LEU A 164 -55.05 10.31 -113.77
N LYS A 165 -55.68 11.15 -112.93
CA LYS A 165 -56.42 12.34 -113.38
C LYS A 165 -56.27 13.61 -112.54
N PHE A 166 -55.36 13.72 -111.58
CA PHE A 166 -55.30 14.95 -110.76
C PHE A 166 -53.94 15.38 -110.17
N ASP A 167 -52.83 15.32 -110.91
CA ASP A 167 -51.69 16.19 -110.52
C ASP A 167 -50.83 16.60 -111.73
N ARG A 168 -51.38 17.49 -112.56
CA ARG A 168 -50.63 18.28 -113.56
C ARG A 168 -50.90 19.75 -113.31
N ARG A 169 -50.44 20.27 -112.17
CA ARG A 169 -50.17 21.72 -112.01
C ARG A 169 -49.42 22.15 -110.74
N SER A 170 -48.96 21.24 -109.87
CA SER A 170 -48.26 21.62 -108.61
C SER A 170 -46.89 20.93 -108.42
N GLU A 171 -46.29 20.33 -109.45
CA GLU A 171 -45.03 19.56 -109.30
C GLU A 171 -43.78 20.43 -109.10
N GLU A 172 -43.68 21.61 -109.70
CA GLU A 172 -42.44 22.40 -109.66
C GLU A 172 -42.21 23.11 -108.32
N GLU A 173 -43.28 23.50 -107.62
CA GLU A 173 -43.18 24.08 -106.28
C GLU A 173 -43.08 23.03 -105.18
N LYS A 174 -43.79 21.89 -105.30
CA LYS A 174 -43.61 20.75 -104.40
C LYS A 174 -42.18 20.22 -104.46
N LYS A 175 -41.62 20.00 -105.66
CA LYS A 175 -40.20 19.55 -105.83
C LYS A 175 -39.18 20.53 -105.25
N LYS A 176 -39.46 21.84 -105.25
CA LYS A 176 -38.58 22.85 -104.61
C LYS A 176 -38.71 22.82 -103.08
N ARG A 177 -39.93 22.75 -102.55
CA ARG A 177 -40.14 22.56 -101.10
C ARG A 177 -39.55 21.26 -100.59
N ASP A 178 -39.70 20.18 -101.33
CA ASP A 178 -39.22 18.85 -100.92
C ASP A 178 -37.69 18.82 -100.89
N LYS A 179 -36.99 19.44 -101.87
CA LYS A 179 -35.53 19.58 -101.84
C LYS A 179 -35.05 20.46 -100.68
N PHE A 180 -35.70 21.60 -100.44
CA PHE A 180 -35.35 22.45 -99.29
C PHE A 180 -35.69 21.77 -97.96
N ALA A 181 -36.75 20.96 -97.90
CA ALA A 181 -37.12 20.19 -96.73
C ALA A 181 -36.14 19.03 -96.48
N GLU A 182 -35.67 18.35 -97.51
CA GLU A 182 -34.60 17.33 -97.42
C GLU A 182 -33.27 17.95 -96.96
N ASP A 183 -32.84 19.06 -97.56
CA ASP A 183 -31.62 19.76 -97.18
C ASP A 183 -31.70 20.31 -95.74
N TYR A 184 -32.86 20.83 -95.34
CA TYR A 184 -33.10 21.30 -93.97
C TYR A 184 -33.17 20.14 -92.97
N ALA A 185 -33.82 19.04 -93.32
CA ALA A 185 -33.88 17.84 -92.48
C ALA A 185 -32.48 17.25 -92.26
N ALA A 186 -31.66 17.12 -93.31
CA ALA A 186 -30.30 16.62 -93.22
C ALA A 186 -29.40 17.53 -92.35
N LYS A 187 -29.49 18.85 -92.51
CA LYS A 187 -28.75 19.80 -91.66
C LYS A 187 -29.25 19.80 -90.22
N ASN A 188 -30.55 19.67 -90.00
CA ASN A 188 -31.12 19.61 -88.66
C ASN A 188 -30.76 18.30 -87.95
N GLU A 189 -30.70 17.18 -88.67
CA GLU A 189 -30.25 15.89 -88.14
C GLU A 189 -28.78 15.93 -87.72
N LEU A 190 -27.91 16.52 -88.56
CA LEU A 190 -26.51 16.79 -88.18
C LEU A 190 -26.40 17.75 -86.98
N SER A 191 -27.23 18.79 -86.93
CA SER A 191 -27.28 19.72 -85.79
C SER A 191 -27.71 19.03 -84.50
N ILE A 192 -28.72 18.14 -84.56
CA ILE A 192 -29.18 17.35 -83.41
C ILE A 192 -28.09 16.36 -82.96
N GLN A 193 -27.39 15.71 -83.89
CA GLN A 193 -26.28 14.82 -83.57
C GLN A 193 -25.14 15.58 -82.86
N VAL A 194 -24.67 16.70 -83.42
CA VAL A 194 -23.59 17.50 -82.82
C VAL A 194 -23.98 18.07 -81.46
N THR A 195 -25.22 18.55 -81.30
CA THR A 195 -25.70 19.03 -79.99
C THR A 195 -25.82 17.91 -78.97
N SER A 196 -26.21 16.70 -79.38
CA SER A 196 -26.26 15.53 -78.49
C SER A 196 -24.86 15.07 -78.07
N GLU A 197 -23.88 15.08 -78.99
CA GLU A 197 -22.48 14.74 -78.70
C GLU A 197 -21.83 15.77 -77.77
N LEU A 198 -22.08 17.06 -78.00
CA LEU A 198 -21.63 18.12 -77.11
C LEU A 198 -22.22 17.97 -75.69
N ALA A 199 -23.51 17.67 -75.58
CA ALA A 199 -24.16 17.46 -74.28
C ALA A 199 -23.58 16.25 -73.53
N LEU A 200 -23.25 15.16 -74.23
CA LEU A 200 -22.57 14.00 -73.67
C LEU A 200 -21.18 14.37 -73.14
N LEU A 201 -20.37 15.04 -73.95
CA LEU A 201 -19.01 15.45 -73.58
C LEU A 201 -19.01 16.46 -72.42
N GLU A 202 -19.99 17.38 -72.36
CA GLU A 202 -20.16 18.30 -71.24
C GLU A 202 -20.54 17.57 -69.94
N SER A 203 -21.41 16.56 -70.02
CA SER A 203 -21.76 15.71 -68.87
C SER A 203 -20.55 14.92 -68.38
N GLU A 204 -19.81 14.28 -69.29
CA GLU A 204 -18.58 13.54 -68.95
C GLU A 204 -17.52 14.46 -68.31
N LEU A 205 -17.30 15.67 -68.86
CA LEU A 205 -16.40 16.66 -68.27
C LEU A 205 -16.84 17.10 -66.87
N SER A 206 -18.15 17.26 -66.66
CA SER A 206 -18.71 17.61 -65.36
C SER A 206 -18.49 16.48 -64.33
N GLU A 207 -18.77 15.23 -64.70
CA GLU A 207 -18.51 14.06 -63.85
C GLU A 207 -17.01 13.94 -63.50
N MET A 208 -16.13 14.13 -64.49
CA MET A 208 -14.68 14.11 -64.28
C MET A 208 -14.21 15.22 -63.33
N ARG A 209 -14.79 16.43 -63.39
CA ARG A 209 -14.50 17.50 -62.43
C ARG A 209 -14.96 17.16 -61.02
N VAL A 210 -16.14 16.56 -60.87
CA VAL A 210 -16.67 16.14 -59.57
C VAL A 210 -15.80 15.04 -58.97
N THR A 211 -15.43 14.04 -59.74
CA THR A 211 -14.55 12.95 -59.28
C THR A 211 -13.14 13.46 -58.93
N ALA A 212 -12.57 14.37 -59.72
CA ALA A 212 -11.29 15.01 -59.41
C ALA A 212 -11.35 15.80 -58.09
N GLY A 213 -12.38 16.63 -57.89
CA GLY A 213 -12.57 17.40 -56.65
C GLY A 213 -12.81 16.52 -55.42
N GLN A 214 -13.50 15.39 -55.58
CA GLN A 214 -13.62 14.39 -54.51
C GLN A 214 -12.28 13.71 -54.20
N GLY A 215 -11.47 13.45 -55.22
CA GLY A 215 -10.11 12.92 -55.08
C GLY A 215 -9.19 13.86 -54.31
N GLU A 216 -9.20 15.16 -54.64
CA GLU A 216 -8.42 16.19 -53.94
C GLU A 216 -8.82 16.31 -52.47
N LYS A 217 -10.12 16.29 -52.17
CA LYS A 217 -10.61 16.31 -50.77
C LYS A 217 -10.13 15.09 -49.99
N ARG A 218 -10.29 13.88 -50.54
CA ARG A 218 -9.81 12.64 -49.90
C ARG A 218 -8.30 12.67 -49.67
N LEU A 219 -7.53 13.22 -50.61
CA LEU A 219 -6.09 13.34 -50.49
C LEU A 219 -5.69 14.38 -49.43
N GLY A 220 -6.43 15.48 -49.30
CA GLY A 220 -6.30 16.44 -48.22
C GLY A 220 -6.57 15.82 -46.85
N ASP A 221 -7.68 15.09 -46.71
CA ASP A 221 -8.06 14.41 -45.47
C ASP A 221 -7.01 13.35 -45.07
N LEU A 222 -6.47 12.60 -46.04
CA LEU A 222 -5.42 11.61 -45.78
C LEU A 222 -4.11 12.27 -45.31
N LYS A 223 -3.75 13.42 -45.89
CA LYS A 223 -2.55 14.18 -45.49
C LYS A 223 -2.68 14.72 -44.08
N LEU A 224 -3.82 15.32 -43.74
CA LEU A 224 -4.10 15.79 -42.38
C LEU A 224 -4.07 14.63 -41.37
N GLY A 225 -4.71 13.50 -41.70
CA GLY A 225 -4.68 12.31 -40.86
C GLY A 225 -3.27 11.73 -40.67
N TYR A 226 -2.43 11.79 -41.72
CA TYR A 226 -1.03 11.39 -41.65
C TYR A 226 -0.21 12.32 -40.75
N GLU A 227 -0.34 13.63 -40.91
CA GLU A 227 0.35 14.62 -40.07
C GLU A 227 -0.04 14.47 -38.59
N GLU A 228 -1.33 14.33 -38.29
CA GLU A 228 -1.80 14.07 -36.92
C GLU A 228 -1.25 12.77 -36.34
N ALA A 229 -1.21 11.69 -37.13
CA ALA A 229 -0.65 10.41 -36.70
C ALA A 229 0.87 10.51 -36.44
N THR A 230 1.60 11.24 -37.28
CA THR A 230 3.04 11.47 -37.07
C THR A 230 3.31 12.29 -35.81
N HIS A 231 2.52 13.34 -35.55
CA HIS A 231 2.67 14.15 -34.34
C HIS A 231 2.36 13.33 -33.06
N LYS A 232 1.31 12.49 -33.09
CA LYS A 232 1.00 11.56 -31.99
C LYS A 232 2.14 10.58 -31.73
N LEU A 233 2.69 9.97 -32.79
CA LEU A 233 3.82 9.05 -32.69
C LEU A 233 5.06 9.72 -32.06
N GLU A 234 5.34 10.98 -32.42
CA GLU A 234 6.45 11.73 -31.83
C GLU A 234 6.22 12.07 -30.35
N SER A 235 5.00 12.42 -29.96
CA SER A 235 4.62 12.63 -28.56
C SER A 235 4.80 11.36 -27.73
N GLU A 236 4.23 10.25 -28.19
CA GLU A 236 4.34 8.94 -27.53
C GLU A 236 5.79 8.48 -27.41
N LYS A 237 6.63 8.72 -28.43
CA LYS A 237 8.08 8.44 -28.36
C LYS A 237 8.79 9.28 -27.30
N LYS A 238 8.40 10.54 -27.08
CA LYS A 238 8.97 11.39 -26.02
C LYS A 238 8.55 10.88 -24.65
N GLU A 239 7.28 10.57 -24.47
CA GLU A 239 6.75 9.99 -23.23
C GLU A 239 7.42 8.65 -22.89
N LEU A 240 7.59 7.77 -23.89
CA LEU A 240 8.29 6.50 -23.72
C LEU A 240 9.74 6.70 -23.25
N LYS A 241 10.45 7.71 -23.76
CA LYS A 241 11.82 8.04 -23.30
C LYS A 241 11.85 8.52 -21.85
N VAL A 242 10.86 9.31 -21.42
CA VAL A 242 10.76 9.76 -20.03
C VAL A 242 10.48 8.59 -19.11
N VAL A 243 9.47 7.77 -19.43
CA VAL A 243 9.09 6.60 -18.63
C VAL A 243 10.23 5.58 -18.55
N THR A 244 10.94 5.34 -19.66
CA THR A 244 12.11 4.45 -19.63
C THR A 244 13.24 5.00 -18.77
N ALA A 245 13.51 6.31 -18.80
CA ALA A 245 14.50 6.93 -17.92
C ALA A 245 14.11 6.78 -16.44
N GLU A 246 12.86 7.08 -16.09
CA GLU A 246 12.33 6.91 -14.72
C GLU A 246 12.43 5.45 -14.25
N LEU A 247 12.09 4.49 -15.11
CA LEU A 247 12.22 3.06 -14.82
C LEU A 247 13.69 2.69 -14.54
N THR A 248 14.64 3.19 -15.32
CA THR A 248 16.07 2.95 -15.04
C THR A 248 16.54 3.57 -13.73
N GLU A 249 15.97 4.70 -13.30
CA GLU A 249 16.32 5.33 -12.03
C GLU A 249 15.75 4.54 -10.84
N ILE A 250 14.47 4.14 -10.94
CA ILE A 250 13.80 3.33 -9.91
C ILE A 250 14.49 1.98 -9.74
N THR A 251 14.83 1.30 -10.83
CA THR A 251 15.55 0.02 -10.78
C THR A 251 16.94 0.16 -10.13
N LYS A 252 17.67 1.25 -10.38
CA LYS A 252 18.93 1.55 -9.67
C LYS A 252 18.71 1.77 -8.17
N LYS A 253 17.65 2.48 -7.77
CA LYS A 253 17.31 2.71 -6.36
C LYS A 253 16.95 1.40 -5.64
N ILE A 254 16.18 0.52 -6.30
CA ILE A 254 15.85 -0.81 -5.79
C ILE A 254 17.12 -1.64 -5.58
N ALA A 255 17.98 -1.72 -6.60
CA ALA A 255 19.23 -2.46 -6.50
C ALA A 255 20.17 -1.92 -5.40
N ALA A 256 20.18 -0.59 -5.18
CA ALA A 256 20.93 0.02 -4.09
C ALA A 256 20.35 -0.33 -2.71
N ALA A 257 19.02 -0.33 -2.57
CA ALA A 257 18.35 -0.71 -1.34
C ALA A 257 18.56 -2.20 -1.02
N GLU A 258 18.44 -3.09 -2.02
CA GLU A 258 18.69 -4.53 -1.87
C GLU A 258 20.11 -4.83 -1.40
N ARG A 259 21.10 -4.06 -1.85
CA ARG A 259 22.49 -4.17 -1.37
C ARG A 259 22.65 -3.77 0.11
N GLN A 260 21.79 -2.89 0.63
CA GLN A 260 21.86 -2.44 2.02
C GLN A 260 21.17 -3.40 3.00
N ILE A 261 20.13 -4.12 2.55
CA ILE A 261 19.39 -5.11 3.35
C ILE A 261 20.30 -6.07 4.14
N PRO A 262 21.27 -6.79 3.54
CA PRO A 262 22.07 -7.76 4.29
C PRO A 262 22.85 -7.11 5.43
N SER A 263 23.41 -5.91 5.22
CA SER A 263 24.16 -5.18 6.26
C SER A 263 23.28 -4.74 7.43
N LEU A 264 22.04 -4.33 7.14
CA LEU A 264 21.06 -3.97 8.16
C LEU A 264 20.56 -5.20 8.92
N THR A 265 20.34 -6.32 8.22
CA THR A 265 19.95 -7.59 8.85
C THR A 265 21.05 -8.14 9.76
N THR A 266 22.33 -8.02 9.39
CA THR A 266 23.44 -8.40 10.27
C THR A 266 23.49 -7.49 11.50
N ALA A 267 23.38 -6.17 11.32
CA ALA A 267 23.36 -5.23 12.43
C ALA A 267 22.18 -5.47 13.38
N GLU A 268 20.99 -5.77 12.84
CA GLU A 268 19.81 -6.12 13.63
C GLU A 268 20.06 -7.41 14.45
N ARG A 269 20.64 -8.43 13.82
CA ARG A 269 20.97 -9.69 14.50
C ARG A 269 21.93 -9.45 15.65
N ASP A 270 22.97 -8.63 15.46
CA ASP A 270 23.96 -8.31 16.48
C ASP A 270 23.35 -7.51 17.65
N LEU A 271 22.43 -6.59 17.35
CA LEU A 271 21.69 -5.87 18.40
C LEU A 271 20.76 -6.80 19.17
N ARG A 272 20.09 -7.74 18.51
CA ARG A 272 19.22 -8.75 19.14
C ARG A 272 20.03 -9.68 20.05
N THR A 273 21.20 -10.16 19.62
CA THR A 273 22.08 -10.99 20.46
C THR A 273 22.63 -10.19 21.65
N ARG A 274 22.99 -8.93 21.46
CA ARG A 274 23.41 -8.06 22.56
C ARG A 274 22.29 -7.81 23.57
N LYS A 275 21.06 -7.57 23.10
CA LYS A 275 19.88 -7.39 23.95
C LYS A 275 19.62 -8.63 24.80
N THR A 276 19.57 -9.80 24.17
CA THR A 276 19.33 -11.07 24.88
C THR A 276 20.39 -11.35 25.93
N ARG A 277 21.68 -11.11 25.62
CA ARG A 277 22.76 -11.22 26.60
C ARG A 277 22.57 -10.30 27.80
N ILE A 278 22.26 -9.02 27.58
CA ILE A 278 22.02 -8.05 28.66
C ILE A 278 20.78 -8.43 29.47
N SER A 279 19.71 -8.93 28.83
CA SER A 279 18.51 -9.39 29.54
C SER A 279 18.80 -10.57 30.47
N LEU A 280 19.60 -11.55 30.01
CA LEU A 280 20.04 -12.67 30.86
C LEU A 280 20.89 -12.18 32.02
N GLU A 281 21.84 -11.27 31.79
CA GLU A 281 22.67 -10.69 32.84
C GLU A 281 21.83 -9.92 33.88
N ILE A 282 20.81 -9.19 33.44
CA ILE A 282 19.86 -8.52 34.34
C ILE A 282 19.06 -9.54 35.16
N GLU A 283 18.62 -10.64 34.55
CA GLU A 283 17.88 -11.70 35.24
C GLU A 283 18.75 -12.41 36.29
N ASP A 284 19.99 -12.74 35.94
CA ASP A 284 20.98 -13.29 36.87
C ASP A 284 21.24 -12.33 38.05
N LEU A 285 21.48 -11.05 37.77
CA LEU A 285 21.68 -10.04 38.81
C LEU A 285 20.44 -9.84 39.69
N LYS A 286 19.24 -9.89 39.11
CA LYS A 286 17.98 -9.85 39.87
C LYS A 286 17.85 -11.06 40.79
N HIS A 287 18.14 -12.26 40.30
CA HIS A 287 18.12 -13.47 41.12
C HIS A 287 19.14 -13.41 42.26
N VAL A 288 20.37 -12.98 41.99
CA VAL A 288 21.40 -12.80 43.03
C VAL A 288 20.98 -11.75 44.04
N ASN A 289 20.41 -10.63 43.60
CA ASN A 289 19.96 -9.56 44.49
C ASN A 289 18.76 -9.98 45.35
N GLN A 290 17.78 -10.68 44.78
CA GLN A 290 16.64 -11.24 45.51
C GLN A 290 17.10 -12.23 46.58
N GLN A 291 18.02 -13.14 46.24
CA GLN A 291 18.59 -14.08 47.21
C GLN A 291 19.35 -13.38 48.34
N ARG A 292 20.13 -12.34 48.02
CA ARG A 292 20.86 -11.55 49.04
C ARG A 292 19.91 -10.78 49.95
N SER A 293 18.93 -10.10 49.38
CA SER A 293 17.93 -9.33 50.13
C SER A 293 17.12 -10.23 51.06
N TYR A 294 16.64 -11.37 50.57
CA TYR A 294 15.91 -12.36 51.37
C TYR A 294 16.74 -12.84 52.58
N LYS A 295 17.99 -13.25 52.34
CA LYS A 295 18.88 -13.73 53.41
C LYS A 295 19.13 -12.65 54.47
N HIS A 296 19.28 -11.40 54.06
CA HIS A 296 19.46 -10.27 54.97
C HIS A 296 18.20 -9.99 55.78
N HIS A 297 17.04 -9.90 55.12
CA HIS A 297 15.76 -9.63 55.78
C HIS A 297 15.35 -10.74 56.75
N ALA A 298 15.57 -12.01 56.39
CA ALA A 298 15.32 -13.15 57.28
C ALA A 298 16.16 -13.06 58.56
N THR A 299 17.44 -12.68 58.45
CA THR A 299 18.34 -12.53 59.60
C THR A 299 17.96 -11.32 60.45
N GLU A 300 17.64 -10.19 59.83
CA GLU A 300 17.19 -8.99 60.54
C GLU A 300 15.87 -9.22 61.29
N HIS A 301 14.93 -9.96 60.70
CA HIS A 301 13.67 -10.29 61.33
C HIS A 301 13.85 -11.18 62.56
N LEU A 302 14.66 -12.25 62.47
CA LEU A 302 14.97 -13.10 63.63
C LEU A 302 15.72 -12.34 64.72
N GLN A 303 16.61 -11.41 64.34
CA GLN A 303 17.30 -10.55 65.30
C GLN A 303 16.34 -9.61 66.03
N LYS A 304 15.36 -9.01 65.33
CA LYS A 304 14.30 -8.19 65.96
C LYS A 304 13.48 -8.99 66.96
N LEU A 305 13.05 -10.20 66.61
CA LEU A 305 12.31 -11.08 67.53
C LEU A 305 13.11 -11.45 68.78
N LYS A 306 14.43 -11.56 68.65
CA LYS A 306 15.34 -11.74 69.80
C LYS A 306 15.40 -10.48 70.66
N ASP A 307 15.56 -9.31 70.04
CA ASP A 307 15.67 -8.02 70.74
C ASP A 307 14.36 -7.66 71.46
N GLU A 308 13.20 -8.06 70.91
CA GLU A 308 11.87 -7.93 71.51
C GLU A 308 11.61 -8.96 72.64
N GLY A 309 12.49 -9.96 72.78
CA GLY A 309 12.42 -10.99 73.82
C GLY A 309 11.48 -12.15 73.52
N GLU A 310 10.82 -12.17 72.36
CA GLU A 310 9.97 -13.28 71.91
C GLU A 310 10.79 -14.52 71.53
N PHE A 311 12.03 -14.32 71.07
CA PHE A 311 12.92 -15.41 70.63
C PHE A 311 14.32 -15.38 71.29
N PRO A 312 14.43 -15.74 72.59
CA PRO A 312 15.70 -15.68 73.32
C PRO A 312 16.72 -16.73 72.87
N GLY A 313 16.27 -17.84 72.27
CA GLY A 313 17.11 -18.96 71.83
C GLY A 313 17.91 -18.71 70.55
N PHE A 314 17.79 -17.54 69.92
CA PHE A 314 18.56 -17.17 68.73
C PHE A 314 19.97 -16.73 69.10
N ILE A 315 20.98 -17.40 68.55
CA ILE A 315 22.37 -17.01 68.77
C ILE A 315 22.80 -15.99 67.73
N GLY A 316 22.54 -16.28 66.44
CA GLY A 316 22.91 -15.44 65.31
C GLY A 316 23.18 -16.26 64.05
N ARG A 317 23.63 -15.61 62.97
CA ARG A 317 24.07 -16.30 61.74
C ARG A 317 25.53 -16.75 61.88
N LEU A 318 25.84 -17.95 61.39
CA LEU A 318 27.17 -18.57 61.53
C LEU A 318 28.30 -17.70 60.98
N GLY A 319 28.08 -17.01 59.86
CA GLY A 319 29.07 -16.09 59.27
C GLY A 319 29.46 -14.90 60.16
N ASP A 320 28.57 -14.46 61.05
CA ASP A 320 28.85 -13.33 61.94
C ASP A 320 29.57 -13.77 63.22
N MET A 321 29.68 -15.07 63.46
CA MET A 321 30.26 -15.67 64.67
C MET A 321 31.76 -15.97 64.58
N GLY A 322 32.35 -15.83 63.39
CA GLY A 322 33.77 -16.09 63.16
C GLY A 322 34.45 -14.95 62.42
N ARG A 323 35.68 -14.60 62.80
CA ARG A 323 36.55 -13.75 61.99
C ARG A 323 37.63 -14.60 61.34
N VAL A 324 37.74 -14.46 60.02
CA VAL A 324 38.76 -15.12 59.21
C VAL A 324 39.78 -14.06 58.79
N ASP A 325 41.05 -14.46 58.67
CA ASP A 325 42.09 -13.59 58.08
C ASP A 325 41.75 -13.28 56.61
N LYS A 326 41.93 -12.02 56.19
CA LYS A 326 41.63 -11.53 54.83
C LYS A 326 42.29 -12.36 53.74
N LYS A 327 43.44 -12.97 54.03
CA LYS A 327 44.15 -13.86 53.09
C LYS A 327 43.32 -15.10 52.71
N TYR A 328 42.50 -15.62 53.61
CA TYR A 328 41.69 -16.83 53.41
C TYR A 328 40.18 -16.56 53.29
N ASP A 329 39.74 -15.33 53.54
CA ASP A 329 38.33 -14.92 53.54
C ASP A 329 37.63 -15.22 52.20
N VAL A 330 38.26 -14.89 51.06
CA VAL A 330 37.69 -15.16 49.72
C VAL A 330 37.56 -16.66 49.46
N VAL A 331 38.55 -17.45 49.86
CA VAL A 331 38.57 -18.90 49.63
C VAL A 331 37.53 -19.60 50.51
N ILE A 332 37.46 -19.25 51.79
CA ILE A 332 36.50 -19.80 52.74
C ILE A 332 35.07 -19.38 52.36
N SER A 333 34.85 -18.12 51.97
CA SER A 333 33.54 -17.64 51.51
C SER A 333 33.08 -18.31 50.22
N THR A 334 34.00 -18.65 49.29
CA THR A 334 33.62 -19.33 48.04
C THR A 334 33.31 -20.82 48.28
N ILE A 335 34.06 -21.50 49.14
CA ILE A 335 33.88 -22.93 49.43
C ILE A 335 32.67 -23.19 50.35
N PHE A 336 32.50 -22.36 51.39
CA PHE A 336 31.51 -22.58 52.45
C PHE A 336 30.30 -21.63 52.38
N CYS A 337 30.13 -20.88 51.27
CA CYS A 337 29.08 -19.87 51.07
C CYS A 337 27.71 -20.30 51.59
N ASN A 338 27.27 -21.51 51.21
CA ASN A 338 25.94 -22.01 51.57
C ASN A 338 25.82 -22.42 53.04
N SER A 339 26.90 -22.89 53.66
CA SER A 339 26.91 -23.31 55.08
C SER A 339 27.08 -22.15 56.04
N MET A 340 27.70 -21.05 55.61
CA MET A 340 27.93 -19.85 56.44
C MET A 340 26.64 -19.05 56.67
N ASP A 341 25.61 -19.34 55.88
CA ASP A 341 24.27 -18.76 55.98
C ASP A 341 23.37 -19.46 57.00
N TYR A 342 23.88 -20.45 57.73
CA TYR A 342 23.11 -21.16 58.74
C TYR A 342 22.87 -20.30 59.98
N HIS A 343 21.64 -20.34 60.49
CA HIS A 343 21.25 -19.72 61.74
C HIS A 343 21.48 -20.68 62.91
N LEU A 344 22.16 -20.19 63.94
CA LEU A 344 22.47 -20.95 65.15
C LEU A 344 21.42 -20.67 66.22
N VAL A 345 20.94 -21.74 66.84
CA VAL A 345 19.86 -21.69 67.82
C VAL A 345 20.22 -22.60 69.01
N GLU A 346 19.78 -22.25 70.21
CA GLU A 346 20.14 -23.00 71.42
C GLU A 346 19.46 -24.37 71.52
N LYS A 347 18.15 -24.45 71.23
CA LYS A 347 17.38 -25.71 71.31
C LYS A 347 16.78 -26.14 69.97
N GLY A 348 16.41 -27.41 69.88
CA GLY A 348 15.69 -27.95 68.71
C GLY A 348 14.31 -27.32 68.52
N ASP A 349 13.57 -27.07 69.59
CA ASP A 349 12.21 -26.51 69.52
C ASP A 349 12.21 -25.06 69.00
N ASP A 350 13.23 -24.29 69.40
CA ASP A 350 13.46 -22.92 68.94
C ASP A 350 13.71 -22.85 67.42
N SER A 351 14.23 -23.91 66.81
CA SER A 351 14.43 -23.98 65.35
C SER A 351 13.12 -24.02 64.58
N GLN A 352 12.11 -24.71 65.11
CA GLN A 352 10.78 -24.78 64.49
C GLN A 352 10.07 -23.43 64.62
N PHE A 353 10.22 -22.77 65.76
CA PHE A 353 9.72 -21.42 65.98
C PHE A 353 10.30 -20.41 64.97
N ALA A 354 11.60 -20.50 64.67
CA ALA A 354 12.23 -19.66 63.66
C ALA A 354 11.65 -19.92 62.25
N ILE A 355 11.45 -21.19 61.87
CA ILE A 355 10.89 -21.57 60.56
C ILE A 355 9.45 -21.05 60.40
N ASP A 356 8.62 -21.19 61.43
CA ASP A 356 7.22 -20.78 61.38
C ASP A 356 7.05 -19.26 61.27
N ASN A 357 7.92 -18.48 61.93
CA ASN A 357 7.90 -17.03 61.80
C ASN A 357 8.48 -16.54 60.46
N LEU A 358 9.54 -17.17 59.95
CA LEU A 358 10.07 -16.85 58.61
C LEU A 358 9.06 -17.17 57.49
N ARG A 359 8.23 -18.22 57.63
CA ARG A 359 7.15 -18.52 56.68
C ARG A 359 6.04 -17.48 56.68
N LYS A 360 5.77 -16.82 57.81
CA LYS A 360 4.76 -15.74 57.90
C LYS A 360 5.23 -14.47 57.20
N VAL A 361 6.54 -14.23 57.18
CA VAL A 361 7.13 -13.06 56.52
C VAL A 361 7.08 -13.16 54.99
N GLU A 362 7.12 -14.37 54.41
CA GLU A 362 7.00 -14.55 52.95
C GLU A 362 6.15 -15.79 52.54
N PRO A 363 4.89 -15.60 52.11
CA PRO A 363 4.00 -16.71 51.73
C PRO A 363 4.21 -17.26 50.30
N ASN A 364 5.01 -16.60 49.44
CA ASN A 364 5.06 -16.89 47.99
C ASN A 364 6.37 -17.53 47.49
N SER A 365 7.24 -18.00 48.38
CA SER A 365 8.38 -18.83 47.98
C SER A 365 7.89 -20.25 47.67
N SER A 366 7.65 -20.53 46.38
CA SER A 366 7.24 -21.84 45.84
C SER A 366 8.35 -22.90 45.85
N ASN A 367 9.49 -22.57 46.43
CA ASN A 367 10.57 -23.50 46.68
C ASN A 367 11.07 -23.22 48.10
N PRO A 368 10.71 -24.01 49.12
CA PRO A 368 11.46 -23.99 50.36
C PRO A 368 12.81 -24.60 50.00
N ILE A 369 13.72 -23.80 49.46
CA ILE A 369 15.13 -24.15 49.45
C ILE A 369 15.45 -24.21 50.94
N LEU A 370 15.36 -25.41 51.49
CA LEU A 370 15.95 -25.76 52.76
C LEU A 370 17.43 -25.96 52.46
N PRO A 371 18.28 -24.97 52.76
CA PRO A 371 19.55 -25.28 53.35
C PRO A 371 19.60 -24.58 54.70
N PHE A 372 18.48 -24.35 55.39
CA PHE A 372 18.55 -23.83 56.76
C PHE A 372 18.88 -24.99 57.69
N GLY A 373 20.17 -25.32 57.78
CA GLY A 373 20.68 -26.16 58.85
C GLY A 373 20.59 -25.37 60.14
N ILE A 374 19.43 -25.37 60.80
CA ILE A 374 19.32 -24.79 62.14
C ILE A 374 19.92 -25.80 63.11
N PHE A 375 21.15 -25.54 63.53
CA PHE A 375 21.83 -26.39 64.51
C PHE A 375 21.41 -25.97 65.92
N GLY A 376 20.61 -26.82 66.57
CA GLY A 376 20.36 -26.76 68.00
C GLY A 376 21.57 -27.28 68.78
N ARG A 377 21.90 -26.65 69.90
CA ARG A 377 22.89 -27.18 70.85
C ARG A 377 22.31 -28.45 71.48
N GLN A 378 22.73 -29.63 71.01
CA GLN A 378 22.58 -30.84 71.83
C GLN A 378 23.55 -30.69 73.00
N THR A 379 23.04 -30.33 74.18
CA THR A 379 23.78 -30.39 75.44
C THR A 379 23.96 -31.85 75.85
N THR A 380 24.80 -32.56 75.10
CA THR A 380 25.61 -33.73 75.46
C THR A 380 26.28 -34.21 74.17
N ALA A 381 27.61 -34.41 74.20
CA ALA A 381 28.43 -35.03 73.15
C ALA A 381 29.17 -34.14 72.11
N TRP A 382 29.63 -32.94 72.48
CA TRP A 382 30.69 -32.24 71.71
C TRP A 382 32.08 -32.25 72.38
N THR A 383 32.20 -32.76 73.60
CA THR A 383 33.48 -32.86 74.33
C THR A 383 34.26 -34.16 74.10
N GLN A 384 33.77 -35.10 73.28
CA GLN A 384 34.45 -36.39 73.05
C GLN A 384 35.09 -36.55 71.67
N ARG A 385 35.12 -35.53 70.82
CA ARG A 385 35.68 -35.63 69.45
C ARG A 385 36.83 -34.67 69.14
N ALA A 386 37.47 -34.13 70.17
CA ALA A 386 38.72 -33.37 70.07
C ALA A 386 39.93 -34.11 70.71
N ALA A 387 39.77 -35.40 71.01
CA ALA A 387 40.82 -36.27 71.54
C ALA A 387 40.85 -37.63 70.81
N ALA A 388 40.83 -37.58 69.48
CA ALA A 388 41.18 -38.69 68.59
C ALA A 388 41.85 -38.14 67.33
#